data_AF-A0A0E4BYS5-F1
#
_entry.id   AF-A0A0E4BYS5-F1
#
_cell.length_a   1.000
_cell.length_b   1.000
_cell.length_c   1.000
_cell.angle_alpha   90.00
_cell.angle_beta   90.00
_cell.angle_gamma   90.00
#
_symmetry.space_group_name_H-M   'P 1'
#
loop_
_entity.id
_entity.type
_entity.pdbx_description
1 polymer ?
#
loop_
_entity_poly.entity_id
_entity_poly.type
_entity_poly.pdbx_seq_one_letter_code
_entity_poly.pdbx_strand_id
1 'polypeptide(L)'
;MANHNLRSLPKRELPLGIVLDACPNMRWLNKGSEIRHWKDLVAAAELARPMLGISPSAWREAREVLGDQQAAITLAAIYQKADQINSAGGYLRSLTDRAKDGKFSVWPMIMALLRAKLDGSKPTPPSAGGPAEPGRPTQPGAYQASAELRASMARRPK
;
A
#
# COMPACT_ATOMS: atom_id res chain seq x y z
N MET A 1 1.49 11.80 -22.33
CA MET A 1 2.50 10.91 -21.71
C MET A 1 3.35 11.76 -20.77
N ALA A 2 3.07 11.74 -19.46
CA ALA A 2 3.78 12.57 -18.48
C ALA A 2 4.80 11.73 -17.71
N ASN A 3 6.05 11.75 -18.17
CA ASN A 3 7.19 11.22 -17.43
C ASN A 3 7.67 12.30 -16.46
N HIS A 4 7.15 12.32 -15.23
CA HIS A 4 7.63 13.23 -14.20
C HIS A 4 8.73 12.56 -13.37
N ASN A 5 9.95 13.06 -13.59
CA ASN A 5 11.19 12.71 -12.90
C ASN A 5 11.07 12.91 -11.37
N LEU A 6 10.62 11.89 -10.65
CA LEU A 6 10.60 11.86 -9.18
C LEU A 6 12.00 12.04 -8.55
N ARG A 7 13.06 11.95 -9.35
CA ARG A 7 14.46 12.05 -8.97
C ARG A 7 14.99 13.49 -8.97
N SER A 8 14.27 14.45 -9.56
CA SER A 8 14.72 15.85 -9.71
C SER A 8 13.93 16.84 -8.85
N LEU A 9 13.13 16.36 -7.89
CA LEU A 9 12.43 17.25 -6.96
C LEU A 9 13.46 17.96 -6.07
N PRO A 10 13.53 19.30 -6.09
CA PRO A 10 14.43 20.03 -5.22
C PRO A 10 14.05 19.69 -3.77
N LYS A 11 15.02 19.12 -3.03
CA LYS A 11 15.00 18.99 -1.57
C LYS A 11 13.82 18.18 -0.97
N ARG A 12 13.60 16.92 -1.37
CA ARG A 12 12.73 15.93 -0.67
C ARG A 12 11.28 16.41 -0.39
N GLU A 13 10.76 17.40 -1.11
CA GLU A 13 9.36 17.80 -0.99
C GLU A 13 8.48 16.84 -1.80
N LEU A 14 7.50 16.21 -1.14
CA LEU A 14 6.53 15.31 -1.79
C LEU A 14 5.46 16.14 -2.49
N PRO A 15 5.27 16.03 -3.81
CA PRO A 15 4.13 16.61 -4.49
C PRO A 15 2.83 15.95 -4.00
N LEU A 16 1.75 16.73 -3.92
CA LEU A 16 0.43 16.22 -3.47
C LEU A 16 -0.02 15.01 -4.30
N GLY A 17 0.16 15.04 -5.63
CA GLY A 17 -0.20 13.92 -6.50
C GLY A 17 0.46 12.60 -6.11
N ILE A 18 1.73 12.64 -5.72
CA ILE A 18 2.49 11.46 -5.27
C ILE A 18 1.97 10.92 -3.95
N VAL A 19 1.56 11.80 -3.03
CA VAL A 19 0.92 11.40 -1.79
C VAL A 19 -0.44 10.75 -2.07
N LEU A 20 -1.24 11.33 -2.96
CA LEU A 20 -2.56 10.80 -3.32
C LEU A 20 -2.49 9.47 -4.09
N ASP A 21 -1.43 9.24 -4.86
CA ASP A 21 -1.19 7.96 -5.52
C ASP A 21 -0.75 6.87 -4.54
N ALA A 22 0.01 7.24 -3.52
CA ALA A 22 0.43 6.35 -2.44
C ALA A 22 -0.69 6.05 -1.45
N CYS A 23 -1.61 7.00 -1.24
CA CYS A 23 -2.70 6.93 -0.27
C CYS A 23 -4.08 7.06 -0.95
N PRO A 24 -4.47 6.16 -1.87
CA PRO A 24 -5.76 6.22 -2.56
C PRO A 24 -6.97 6.21 -1.63
N ASN A 25 -6.86 5.63 -0.42
CA ASN A 25 -7.96 5.58 0.54
C ASN A 25 -8.44 6.97 0.96
N MET A 26 -7.57 7.99 0.91
CA MET A 26 -7.93 9.37 1.24
C MET A 26 -8.99 9.96 0.31
N ARG A 27 -9.08 9.49 -0.94
CA ARG A 27 -10.03 10.02 -1.93
C ARG A 27 -11.48 9.76 -1.55
N TRP A 28 -11.74 8.72 -0.76
CA TRP A 28 -13.10 8.35 -0.31
C TRP A 28 -13.62 9.23 0.84
N LEU A 29 -12.73 9.89 1.58
CA LEU A 29 -13.10 10.65 2.77
C LEU A 29 -13.64 12.05 2.46
N ASN A 30 -13.27 12.62 1.31
CA ASN A 30 -13.71 13.96 0.95
C ASN A 30 -15.09 13.88 0.31
N LYS A 31 -16.14 14.28 1.06
CA LYS A 31 -17.58 14.15 0.76
C LYS A 31 -18.00 14.79 -0.58
N GLY A 32 -17.62 14.20 -1.70
CA GLY A 32 -17.94 14.67 -3.05
C GLY A 32 -17.01 15.75 -3.63
N SER A 33 -15.90 16.07 -2.97
CA SER A 33 -14.90 17.05 -3.46
C SER A 33 -13.55 16.38 -3.72
N GLU A 34 -12.87 16.79 -4.77
CA GLU A 34 -11.52 16.31 -5.10
C GLU A 34 -10.47 16.97 -4.20
N ILE A 35 -9.46 16.22 -3.77
CA ILE A 35 -8.30 16.78 -3.04
C ILE A 35 -7.37 17.44 -4.06
N ARG A 36 -7.37 18.78 -4.12
CA ARG A 36 -6.59 19.54 -5.12
C ARG A 36 -5.41 20.27 -4.49
N HIS A 37 -5.50 20.60 -3.22
CA HIS A 37 -4.48 21.35 -2.48
C HIS A 37 -4.23 20.73 -1.10
N TRP A 38 -3.12 21.12 -0.45
CA TRP A 38 -2.75 20.59 0.87
C TRP A 38 -3.80 20.83 1.95
N LYS A 39 -4.54 21.96 1.87
CA LYS A 39 -5.65 22.26 2.79
C LYS A 39 -6.75 21.20 2.72
N ASP A 40 -7.05 20.69 1.52
CA ASP A 40 -8.04 19.64 1.33
C ASP A 40 -7.56 18.32 1.94
N LEU A 41 -6.26 18.02 1.83
CA LEU A 41 -5.67 16.84 2.46
C LEU A 41 -5.72 16.93 3.99
N VAL A 42 -5.44 18.10 4.57
CA VAL A 42 -5.57 18.35 6.02
C VAL A 42 -7.02 18.15 6.46
N ALA A 43 -7.99 18.69 5.71
CA ALA A 43 -9.41 18.51 6.01
C ALA A 43 -9.84 17.03 5.92
N ALA A 44 -9.36 16.30 4.92
CA ALA A 44 -9.61 14.86 4.80
C ALA A 44 -8.96 14.07 5.96
N ALA A 45 -7.77 14.46 6.40
CA ALA A 45 -7.09 13.85 7.54
C ALA A 45 -7.85 14.04 8.87
N GLU A 46 -8.42 15.23 9.09
CA GLU A 46 -9.30 15.50 10.24
C GLU A 46 -10.54 14.59 10.25
N LEU A 47 -11.11 14.30 9.08
CA LEU A 47 -12.24 13.36 8.95
C LEU A 47 -11.84 11.91 9.21
N ALA A 48 -10.63 11.49 8.80
CA ALA A 48 -10.13 10.14 9.05
C ALA A 48 -9.74 9.89 10.51
N ARG A 49 -9.29 10.93 11.21
CA ARG A 49 -8.79 10.88 12.60
C ARG A 49 -9.67 10.05 13.55
N PRO A 50 -11.00 10.31 13.70
CA PRO A 50 -11.86 9.52 14.58
C PRO A 50 -11.99 8.06 14.14
N MET A 51 -11.97 7.77 12.84
CA MET A 51 -12.05 6.40 12.31
C MET A 51 -10.81 5.57 12.68
N LEU A 52 -9.67 6.24 12.86
CA LEU A 52 -8.40 5.64 13.30
C LEU A 52 -8.23 5.59 14.82
N GLY A 53 -9.23 6.03 15.61
CA GLY A 53 -9.11 6.13 17.06
C GLY A 53 -8.02 7.11 17.51
N ILE A 54 -7.65 8.07 16.66
CA ILE A 54 -6.64 9.10 16.98
C ILE A 54 -7.31 10.20 17.82
N SER A 55 -6.80 10.46 19.02
CA SER A 55 -7.35 11.50 19.89
C SER A 55 -7.05 12.91 19.36
N PRO A 56 -7.88 13.92 19.69
CA PRO A 56 -7.60 15.31 19.31
C PRO A 56 -6.23 15.80 19.82
N SER A 57 -5.80 15.34 20.99
CA SER A 57 -4.50 15.68 21.57
C SER A 57 -3.33 15.15 20.74
N ALA A 58 -3.37 13.86 20.36
CA ALA A 58 -2.31 13.25 19.54
C ALA A 58 -2.20 13.93 18.16
N TRP A 59 -3.33 14.31 17.59
CA TRP A 59 -3.36 15.00 16.31
C TRP A 59 -2.81 16.43 16.40
N ARG A 60 -3.19 17.19 17.44
CA ARG A 60 -2.67 18.54 17.67
C ARG A 60 -1.15 18.53 17.84
N GLU A 61 -0.65 17.62 18.66
CA GLU A 61 0.79 17.44 18.88
C GLU A 61 1.52 17.06 17.56
N ALA A 62 0.94 16.18 16.76
CA ALA A 62 1.49 15.84 15.45
C ALA A 62 1.58 17.07 14.53
N ARG A 63 0.56 17.94 14.50
CA ARG A 63 0.58 19.19 13.72
C ARG A 63 1.60 20.20 14.24
N GLU A 64 1.73 20.32 15.56
CA GLU A 64 2.71 21.22 16.20
C GLU A 64 4.16 20.81 15.87
N VAL A 65 4.46 19.51 15.88
CA VAL A 65 5.82 18.99 15.65
C VAL A 65 6.16 18.87 14.16
N LEU A 66 5.23 18.34 13.35
CA LEU A 66 5.50 18.04 11.94
C LEU A 66 5.16 19.21 11.01
N GLY A 67 4.28 20.11 11.45
CA GLY A 67 3.55 21.03 10.58
C GLY A 67 2.36 20.35 9.90
N ASP A 68 1.37 21.17 9.51
CA ASP A 68 0.08 20.71 8.96
C ASP A 68 0.22 19.74 7.79
N GLN A 69 1.10 20.08 6.83
CA GLN A 69 1.29 19.29 5.63
C GLN A 69 1.87 17.90 5.94
N GLN A 70 2.95 17.82 6.71
CA GLN A 70 3.57 16.53 7.03
C GLN A 70 2.71 15.69 7.99
N ALA A 71 1.99 16.33 8.92
CA ALA A 71 1.02 15.64 9.76
C ALA A 71 -0.10 15.00 8.91
N ALA A 72 -0.65 15.72 7.95
CA ALA A 72 -1.67 15.20 7.04
C ALA A 72 -1.15 14.05 6.16
N ILE A 73 0.09 14.16 5.64
CA ILE A 73 0.73 13.07 4.89
C ILE A 73 0.90 11.83 5.77
N THR A 74 1.35 12.02 7.00
CA THR A 74 1.57 10.92 7.96
C THR A 74 0.26 10.20 8.29
N LEU A 75 -0.79 10.96 8.59
CA LEU A 75 -2.12 10.38 8.88
C LEU A 75 -2.70 9.68 7.65
N ALA A 76 -2.57 10.25 6.45
CA ALA A 76 -2.98 9.60 5.21
C ALA A 76 -2.28 8.26 5.00
N ALA A 77 -0.97 8.19 5.28
CA ALA A 77 -0.19 6.97 5.16
C ALA A 77 -0.57 5.91 6.22
N ILE A 78 -0.90 6.34 7.44
CA ILE A 78 -1.46 5.47 8.49
C ILE A 78 -2.82 4.93 8.05
N TYR A 79 -3.70 5.80 7.54
CA TYR A 79 -5.03 5.43 7.06
C TYR A 79 -4.96 4.41 5.92
N GLN A 80 -3.99 4.56 5.01
CA GLN A 80 -3.78 3.62 3.91
C GLN A 80 -3.39 2.20 4.39
N LYS A 81 -2.81 2.08 5.59
CA LYS A 81 -2.34 0.84 6.21
C LYS A 81 -3.12 0.48 7.48
N ALA A 82 -4.30 1.05 7.70
CA ALA A 82 -5.02 0.93 8.96
C ALA A 82 -5.23 -0.54 9.37
N ASP A 83 -5.54 -1.42 8.42
CA ASP A 83 -5.76 -2.86 8.66
C ASP A 83 -4.51 -3.62 9.13
N GLN A 84 -3.32 -3.03 8.95
CA GLN A 84 -2.04 -3.60 9.35
C GLN A 84 -1.49 -2.97 10.65
N ILE A 85 -2.23 -2.05 11.26
CA ILE A 85 -1.78 -1.25 12.40
C ILE A 85 -2.71 -1.49 13.59
N ASN A 86 -2.18 -2.11 14.64
CA ASN A 86 -2.94 -2.40 15.86
C ASN A 86 -3.46 -1.14 16.58
N SER A 87 -2.68 -0.06 16.60
CA SER A 87 -3.06 1.21 17.26
C SER A 87 -2.54 2.41 16.47
N ALA A 88 -3.39 2.97 15.60
CA ALA A 88 -3.04 4.12 14.78
C ALA A 88 -2.73 5.38 15.62
N GLY A 89 -3.45 5.59 16.72
CA GLY A 89 -3.18 6.67 17.68
C GLY A 89 -1.83 6.54 18.40
N GLY A 90 -1.48 5.34 18.85
CA GLY A 90 -0.17 5.08 19.45
C GLY A 90 0.96 5.22 18.42
N TYR A 91 0.73 4.74 17.20
CA TYR A 91 1.70 4.82 16.13
C TYR A 91 1.97 6.27 15.69
N LEU A 92 0.93 7.10 15.55
CA LEU A 92 1.10 8.53 15.25
C LEU A 92 1.97 9.22 16.32
N ARG A 93 1.71 8.98 17.61
CA ARG A 93 2.55 9.53 18.69
C ARG A 93 4.01 9.10 18.57
N SER A 94 4.26 7.82 18.33
CA SER A 94 5.62 7.32 18.12
C SER A 94 6.33 7.98 16.94
N LEU A 95 5.62 8.23 15.83
CA LEU A 95 6.18 8.95 14.69
C LEU A 95 6.45 10.43 15.02
N THR A 96 5.54 11.07 15.77
CA THR A 96 5.70 12.44 16.26
C THR A 96 6.92 12.56 17.19
N ASP A 97 7.10 11.64 18.14
CA ASP A 97 8.27 11.64 19.04
C ASP A 97 9.58 11.44 18.27
N ARG A 98 9.59 10.54 17.28
CA ARG A 98 10.73 10.39 16.38
C ARG A 98 10.99 11.65 15.56
N ALA A 99 9.97 12.42 15.21
CA ALA A 99 10.13 13.65 14.46
C ALA A 99 10.73 14.77 15.31
N LYS A 100 10.40 14.85 16.61
CA LYS A 100 11.07 15.77 17.56
C LYS A 100 12.59 15.53 17.58
N ASP A 101 13.00 14.27 17.45
CA ASP A 101 14.42 13.87 17.37
C ASP A 101 15.03 14.00 15.96
N GLY A 102 14.28 14.44 14.95
CA GLY A 102 14.75 14.45 13.54
C GLY A 102 14.90 13.05 12.92
N LYS A 103 14.34 12.00 13.53
CA LYS A 103 14.43 10.58 13.14
C LYS A 103 13.22 10.09 12.33
N PHE A 104 12.37 11.02 11.87
CA PHE A 104 11.22 10.73 11.04
C PHE A 104 11.18 11.64 9.82
N SER A 105 10.77 11.06 8.68
CA SER A 105 10.49 11.78 7.46
C SER A 105 9.34 11.08 6.73
N VAL A 106 8.43 11.88 6.18
CA VAL A 106 7.32 11.38 5.36
C VAL A 106 7.79 10.79 4.02
N TRP A 107 8.97 11.19 3.53
CA TRP A 107 9.46 10.76 2.22
C TRP A 107 9.70 9.23 2.14
N PRO A 108 10.52 8.61 3.01
CA PRO A 108 10.65 7.15 3.04
C PRO A 108 9.32 6.42 3.29
N MET A 109 8.43 6.99 4.10
CA MET A 109 7.13 6.42 4.42
C MET A 109 6.23 6.30 3.17
N ILE A 110 6.14 7.38 2.39
CA ILE A 110 5.36 7.41 1.14
C ILE A 110 6.01 6.54 0.05
N MET A 111 7.34 6.56 -0.08
CA MET A 111 8.03 5.71 -1.05
C MET A 111 7.84 4.22 -0.75
N ALA A 112 7.78 3.83 0.53
CA ALA A 112 7.48 2.45 0.92
C ALA A 112 6.05 2.03 0.52
N LEU A 113 5.07 2.93 0.62
CA LEU A 113 3.70 2.69 0.16
C LEU A 113 3.62 2.49 -1.36
N LEU A 114 4.31 3.35 -2.12
CA LEU A 114 4.34 3.25 -3.59
C LEU A 114 4.98 1.94 -4.06
N ARG A 115 6.09 1.51 -3.44
CA ARG A 115 6.73 0.23 -3.74
C ARG A 115 5.77 -0.94 -3.48
N ALA A 116 5.18 -1.00 -2.29
CA ALA A 116 4.23 -2.06 -1.95
C ALA A 116 3.05 -2.15 -2.93
N LYS A 117 2.57 -1.01 -3.44
CA LYS A 117 1.51 -0.96 -4.47
C LYS A 117 1.96 -1.52 -5.82
N LEU A 118 3.20 -1.23 -6.23
CA LEU A 118 3.79 -1.77 -7.48
C LEU A 118 4.04 -3.27 -7.37
N ASP A 119 4.55 -3.74 -6.22
CA ASP A 119 4.79 -5.15 -5.97
C ASP A 119 3.49 -5.96 -5.93
N GLY A 120 2.43 -5.41 -5.31
CA GLY A 120 1.09 -6.01 -5.30
C GLY A 120 0.34 -5.94 -6.64
N SER A 121 0.80 -5.14 -7.60
CA SER A 121 0.21 -5.04 -8.95
C SER A 121 0.89 -5.93 -9.98
N LYS A 122 2.00 -6.60 -9.63
CA LYS A 122 2.65 -7.53 -10.56
C LYS A 122 1.78 -8.79 -10.68
N PRO A 123 1.24 -9.13 -11.87
CA PRO A 123 0.66 -10.47 -12.06
C PRO A 123 1.79 -11.47 -11.81
N THR A 124 1.62 -12.29 -10.79
CA THR A 124 2.54 -13.39 -10.47
C THR A 124 2.63 -14.26 -11.72
N PRO A 125 3.78 -14.35 -12.43
CA PRO A 125 3.92 -15.41 -13.42
C PRO A 125 3.80 -16.74 -12.67
N PRO A 126 3.12 -17.76 -13.23
CA PRO A 126 3.10 -19.08 -12.59
C PRO A 126 4.55 -19.53 -12.42
N SER A 127 4.92 -19.87 -11.18
CA SER A 127 6.26 -20.33 -10.83
C SER A 127 6.72 -21.38 -11.85
N ALA A 128 7.68 -20.99 -12.68
CA ALA A 128 8.46 -21.93 -13.45
C ALA A 128 9.16 -22.85 -12.46
N GLY A 129 8.75 -24.13 -12.47
CA GLY A 129 9.41 -25.17 -11.72
C GLY A 129 10.89 -25.25 -12.09
N GLY A 130 11.74 -25.19 -11.07
CA GLY A 130 13.08 -25.76 -11.12
C GLY A 130 13.04 -27.25 -10.78
N PRO A 131 14.00 -28.04 -11.25
CA PRO A 131 13.87 -29.49 -11.44
C PRO A 131 13.88 -30.25 -10.11
N ALA A 132 12.98 -31.23 -10.01
CA ALA A 132 12.96 -32.21 -8.94
C ALA A 132 14.04 -33.28 -9.21
N GLU A 133 14.88 -33.55 -8.20
CA GLU A 133 15.67 -34.80 -8.13
C GLU A 133 14.87 -35.92 -7.44
N PRO A 134 15.12 -37.20 -7.78
CA PRO A 134 14.19 -38.30 -7.55
C PRO A 134 14.46 -39.03 -6.23
N GLY A 135 13.42 -39.29 -5.44
CA GLY A 135 13.59 -40.03 -4.19
C GLY A 135 12.30 -40.46 -3.48
N ARG A 136 11.80 -41.64 -3.89
CA ARG A 136 10.95 -42.59 -3.13
C ARG A 136 9.42 -42.46 -3.26
N PRO A 137 8.68 -43.59 -3.41
CA PRO A 137 7.28 -43.60 -3.83
C PRO A 137 6.30 -43.67 -2.65
N THR A 138 5.19 -42.95 -2.77
CA THR A 138 3.94 -43.23 -2.06
C THR A 138 2.78 -43.21 -3.06
N GLN A 139 2.14 -44.38 -3.23
CA GLN A 139 0.96 -44.59 -4.07
C GLN A 139 -0.33 -44.02 -3.40
N PRO A 140 -1.53 -44.16 -3.98
CA PRO A 140 -1.99 -43.59 -5.24
C PRO A 140 -3.29 -42.80 -5.01
N GLY A 141 -3.30 -41.50 -5.29
CA GLY A 141 -4.50 -40.68 -5.30
C GLY A 141 -4.97 -40.48 -6.74
N ALA A 142 -6.07 -41.14 -7.11
CA ALA A 142 -6.69 -41.15 -8.44
C ALA A 142 -6.61 -39.80 -9.17
N TYR A 143 -5.84 -39.75 -10.26
CA TYR A 143 -5.87 -38.63 -11.21
C TYR A 143 -6.66 -39.04 -12.45
N GLN A 144 -7.68 -38.24 -12.74
CA GLN A 144 -8.68 -38.45 -13.77
C GLN A 144 -8.02 -38.33 -15.16
N ALA A 145 -8.22 -39.34 -16.01
CA ALA A 145 -7.85 -39.25 -17.41
C ALA A 145 -8.80 -38.28 -18.11
N SER A 146 -8.26 -37.16 -18.62
CA SER A 146 -8.98 -36.19 -19.45
C SER A 146 -9.64 -36.87 -20.66
N ALA A 147 -10.88 -36.45 -20.95
CA ALA A 147 -11.76 -37.00 -21.98
C ALA A 147 -11.12 -37.06 -23.39
N GLU A 148 -10.09 -36.26 -23.66
CA GLU A 148 -9.39 -36.23 -24.93
C GLU A 148 -8.58 -37.51 -25.22
N LEU A 149 -8.07 -38.22 -24.19
CA LEU A 149 -7.31 -39.45 -24.40
C LEU A 149 -8.21 -40.63 -24.81
N ARG A 150 -9.45 -40.69 -24.30
CA ARG A 150 -10.46 -41.69 -24.72
C ARG A 150 -10.90 -41.53 -26.17
N ALA A 151 -10.93 -40.30 -26.67
CA ALA A 151 -11.34 -40.02 -28.06
C ALA A 151 -10.27 -40.48 -29.08
N SER A 152 -9.00 -40.59 -28.67
CA SER A 152 -7.89 -40.95 -29.55
C SER A 152 -7.70 -42.47 -29.80
N MET A 153 -8.31 -43.34 -28.98
CA MET A 153 -8.19 -44.80 -29.11
C MET A 153 -9.35 -45.49 -29.86
N ALA A 154 -10.42 -44.75 -30.21
CA ALA A 154 -11.58 -45.29 -30.91
C ALA A 154 -11.49 -45.23 -32.45
N ARG A 155 -10.32 -44.91 -33.02
CA ARG A 155 -10.11 -44.93 -34.47
C ARG A 155 -8.77 -45.54 -34.82
N ARG A 156 -8.76 -46.82 -35.19
CA ARG A 156 -8.59 -47.15 -36.62
C ARG A 156 -9.09 -48.54 -36.97
N PRO A 157 -9.61 -48.72 -38.21
CA PRO A 157 -10.29 -49.92 -38.66
C PRO A 157 -9.43 -50.82 -39.58
N LYS A 158 -9.95 -52.04 -39.73
CA LYS A 158 -9.65 -53.16 -40.65
C LYS A 158 -8.41 -54.00 -40.38
#